data_AF-S3VHS4-F1
#
_entry.id   AF-S3VHS4-F1
#
_cell.length_a   1.000
_cell.length_b   1.000
_cell.length_c   1.000
_cell.angle_alpha   90.00
_cell.angle_beta   90.00
_cell.angle_gamma   90.00
#
_symmetry.space_group_name_H-M   'P 1'
#
loop_
_entity.id
_entity.type
_entity.pdbx_description
1 polymer ?
#
loop_
_entity_poly.entity_id
_entity_poly.type
_entity_poly.pdbx_seq_one_letter_code
_entity_poly.pdbx_strand_id
1 'polypeptide(L)' 'MGLMMLALAPGQEFSIKATGEMEGEAIDALSRLVVDDFAI' A
#
# COMPACT_ATOMS: atom_id res chain seq x y z
N MET A 1 1.08 -6.77 12.99
CA MET A 1 -0.02 -5.93 13.52
C MET A 1 0.24 -4.43 13.24
N GLY A 2 0.53 -4.03 12.00
CA GLY A 2 1.04 -2.67 11.70
C GLY A 2 0.09 -1.76 10.93
N LEU A 3 -0.48 -2.23 9.81
CA LEU A 3 -1.29 -1.41 8.91
C LEU A 3 -2.59 -0.88 9.52
N MET A 4 -3.27 -1.68 10.37
CA MET A 4 -4.51 -1.24 11.03
C MET A 4 -4.32 -0.05 11.97
N MET A 5 -3.10 0.21 12.47
CA MET A 5 -2.84 1.33 13.36
C MET A 5 -2.69 2.68 12.64
N LEU A 6 -2.58 2.68 11.30
CA LEU A 6 -2.54 3.92 10.52
C LEU A 6 -3.93 4.58 10.39
N ALA A 7 -5.01 3.87 10.70
CA ALA A 7 -6.39 4.38 10.69
C ALA A 7 -6.75 5.18 9.42
N LEU A 8 -6.33 4.68 8.25
CA LEU A 8 -6.57 5.32 6.96
C LEU A 8 -8.06 5.32 6.64
N ALA A 9 -8.61 6.48 6.34
CA ALA A 9 -9.97 6.67 5.87
C ALA A 9 -10.04 6.58 4.32
N PRO A 10 -11.23 6.31 3.74
CA PRO A 10 -11.42 6.38 2.29
C PRO A 10 -11.01 7.74 1.72
N GLY A 11 -10.32 7.73 0.58
CA GLY A 11 -9.83 8.95 -0.09
C GLY A 11 -8.60 9.59 0.56
N GLN A 12 -8.03 8.97 1.61
CA GLN A 12 -6.84 9.48 2.27
C GLN A 12 -5.57 9.02 1.55
N GLU A 13 -4.67 9.96 1.26
CA GLU A 13 -3.38 9.66 0.63
C GLU A 13 -2.37 9.13 1.66
N PHE A 14 -1.52 8.20 1.23
CA PHE A 14 -0.39 7.70 2.00
C PHE A 14 0.74 7.28 1.07
N SER A 15 1.94 7.10 1.63
CA SER A 15 3.11 6.65 0.88
C SER A 15 3.59 5.29 1.38
N ILE A 16 4.09 4.47 0.45
CA ILE A 16 4.66 3.17 0.72
C ILE A 16 6.14 3.23 0.35
N LYS A 17 6.99 2.69 1.21
CA LYS A 17 8.41 2.48 0.93
C LYS A 17 8.75 1.01 1.14
N ALA A 18 9.31 0.38 0.13
CA ALA A 18 9.92 -0.94 0.22
C ALA A 18 11.45 -0.79 0.09
N THR A 19 12.19 -1.77 0.60
CA THR A 19 13.65 -1.84 0.47
C THR A 19 14.06 -3.30 0.36
N GLY A 20 15.00 -3.62 -0.52
CA GLY A 20 15.53 -4.97 -0.70
C GLY A 20 15.63 -5.36 -2.18
N GLU A 21 16.04 -6.58 -2.46
CA GLU A 21 16.31 -7.05 -3.83
C GLU A 21 15.09 -6.98 -4.76
N MET A 22 13.88 -7.07 -4.19
CA MET A 22 12.61 -7.07 -4.92
C MET A 22 11.76 -5.82 -4.63
N GLU A 23 12.38 -4.68 -4.30
CA GLU A 23 11.64 -3.47 -3.93
C GLU A 23 10.64 -3.01 -5.02
N GLY A 24 11.02 -3.11 -6.30
CA GLY A 24 10.15 -2.71 -7.41
C GLY A 24 8.90 -3.57 -7.51
N GLU A 25 9.07 -4.89 -7.48
CA GLU A 25 7.94 -5.84 -7.52
C GLU A 25 7.01 -5.69 -6.31
N ALA A 26 7.58 -5.41 -5.13
CA ALA A 26 6.81 -5.19 -3.92
C ALA A 26 5.95 -3.91 -4.04
N ILE A 27 6.51 -2.80 -4.54
CA ILE A 27 5.77 -1.56 -4.73
C ILE A 27 4.66 -1.74 -5.77
N ASP A 28 4.95 -2.40 -6.89
CA ASP A 28 3.97 -2.65 -7.95
C ASP A 28 2.79 -3.51 -7.45
N ALA A 29 3.08 -4.59 -6.73
CA ALA A 29 2.06 -5.49 -6.19
C ALA A 29 1.17 -4.78 -5.15
N LEU A 30 1.77 -4.00 -4.24
CA LEU A 30 1.04 -3.24 -3.23
C LEU A 30 0.18 -2.14 -3.84
N SER A 31 0.66 -1.49 -4.91
CA SER A 31 -0.10 -0.44 -5.60
C SER A 31 -1.34 -1.02 -6.29
N ARG A 32 -1.20 -2.16 -6.99
CA ARG A 32 -2.33 -2.86 -7.61
C ARG A 32 -3.36 -3.31 -6.58
N LEU A 33 -2.90 -3.92 -5.48
CA LEU A 33 -3.78 -4.35 -4.39
C LEU A 33 -4.66 -3.20 -3.89
N VAL A 34 -4.09 -2.02 -3.64
CA VAL A 34 -4.84 -0.88 -3.12
C VAL A 34 -5.82 -0.31 -4.15
N VAL A 35 -5.42 -0.22 -5.42
CA VAL A 35 -6.27 0.35 -6.48
C VAL A 35 -7.38 -0.61 -6.90
N ASP A 36 -7.09 -1.89 -7.06
CA ASP A 36 -8.02 -2.85 -7.65
C ASP A 36 -8.96 -3.46 -6.60
N ASP A 37 -8.46 -3.73 -5.39
CA ASP A 37 -9.22 -4.47 -4.36
C ASP A 37 -9.77 -3.57 -3.23
N PHE A 38 -9.23 -2.35 -3.05
CA PHE A 38 -9.59 -1.47 -1.94
C PHE A 38 -10.03 -0.04 -2.32
N ALA A 39 -9.85 0.38 -3.58
CA ALA A 39 -10.36 1.68 -4.02
C ALA A 39 -11.89 1.58 -4.19
N ILE A 40 -12.62 2.33 -3.36
CA ILE A 40 -14.09 2.45 -3.38
C ILE A 40 -14.46 3.82 -3.92
#